data_AF-A0A8T5HB58-F1
#
_entry.id   AF-A0A8T5HB58-F1
#
_cell.length_a   1.000
_cell.length_b   1.000
_cell.length_c   1.000
_cell.angle_alpha   90.00
_cell.angle_beta   90.00
_cell.angle_gamma   90.00
#
_symmetry.space_group_name_H-M   'P 1'
#
loop_
_entity.id
_entity.type
_entity.pdbx_description
1 polymer ?
#
loop_
_entity_poly.entity_id
_entity_poly.type
_entity_poly.pdbx_seq_one_letter_code
_entity_poly.pdbx_strand_id
1 'polypeptide(L)'
;MKHDSSKLQLRLILSFYAVIMIVFARHAYLTEAVTWLWDCVVTFLVGLIVYKFRNKLNLTPLLFFVLMFSLGLHTAGVYGLYAQQFLNLDFDHYTHFFGSMAMCMILTNWLLHYKSLKYKLGVVCFIAILMTLGISAIHEIIEFLGYFFFGEGEGFLFAGAGDGILTSADIGVSGTYHNAMIDLLFNAIGAVVACIVLGFKKLFL
;
A
#
# COMPACT_ATOMS: atom_id res chain seq x y z
N MET A 1 -19.06 -20.26 17.34
CA MET A 1 -19.64 -18.96 16.93
C MET A 1 -18.62 -17.88 16.52
N LYS A 2 -17.48 -17.66 17.21
CA LYS A 2 -16.48 -16.63 16.80
C LYS A 2 -15.86 -16.78 15.39
N HIS A 3 -15.86 -17.98 14.81
CA HIS A 3 -15.23 -18.24 13.51
C HIS A 3 -16.09 -17.78 12.31
N ASP A 4 -17.39 -17.56 12.52
CA ASP A 4 -18.31 -17.20 11.43
C ASP A 4 -18.46 -15.69 11.25
N SER A 5 -18.42 -14.94 12.36
CA SER A 5 -18.50 -13.48 12.34
C SER A 5 -17.31 -12.82 11.62
N SER A 6 -16.10 -13.38 11.75
CA SER A 6 -14.91 -12.83 11.07
C SER A 6 -14.99 -13.01 9.55
N LYS A 7 -15.53 -14.12 9.06
CA LYS A 7 -15.73 -14.35 7.62
C LYS A 7 -16.73 -13.36 7.04
N LEU A 8 -17.84 -13.11 7.75
CA LEU A 8 -18.82 -12.13 7.33
C LEU A 8 -18.22 -10.71 7.28
N GLN A 9 -17.46 -10.31 8.29
CA GLN A 9 -16.79 -9.00 8.33
C GLN A 9 -15.82 -8.80 7.15
N LEU A 10 -15.00 -9.80 6.82
CA LEU A 10 -14.10 -9.73 5.67
C LEU A 10 -14.86 -9.58 4.35
N ARG A 11 -16.00 -10.26 4.19
CA ARG A 11 -16.87 -10.10 3.02
C ARG A 11 -17.45 -8.70 2.93
N LEU A 12 -17.94 -8.16 4.05
CA LEU A 12 -18.51 -6.81 4.10
C LEU A 12 -17.45 -5.75 3.74
N ILE A 13 -16.22 -5.89 4.26
CA ILE A 13 -15.11 -5.00 3.91
C ILE A 13 -14.80 -5.09 2.41
N LEU A 14 -14.70 -6.30 1.84
CA LEU A 14 -14.42 -6.49 0.41
C LEU A 14 -15.55 -5.95 -0.47
N SER A 15 -16.80 -6.17 -0.10
CA SER A 15 -17.96 -5.64 -0.83
C SER A 15 -18.00 -4.12 -0.79
N PHE A 16 -17.72 -3.51 0.37
CA PHE A 16 -17.62 -2.06 0.48
C PHE A 16 -16.47 -1.50 -0.36
N TYR A 17 -15.30 -2.15 -0.31
CA TYR A 17 -14.16 -1.79 -1.15
C TYR A 17 -14.49 -1.90 -2.66
N ALA A 18 -15.20 -2.95 -3.08
CA ALA A 18 -15.66 -3.10 -4.46
C ALA A 18 -16.54 -1.91 -4.91
N VAL A 19 -17.44 -1.44 -4.04
CA VAL A 19 -18.28 -0.26 -4.32
C VAL A 19 -17.41 0.99 -4.49
N ILE A 20 -16.41 1.20 -3.64
CA ILE A 20 -15.46 2.32 -3.79
C ILE A 20 -14.73 2.23 -5.13
N MET A 21 -14.20 1.07 -5.49
CA MET A 21 -13.50 0.86 -6.77
C MET A 21 -14.40 1.11 -7.99
N ILE A 22 -15.69 0.76 -7.91
CA ILE A 22 -16.65 1.09 -8.98
C ILE A 22 -16.86 2.60 -9.09
N VAL A 23 -16.96 3.31 -7.97
CA VAL A 23 -17.10 4.78 -7.97
C VAL A 23 -15.86 5.44 -8.57
N PHE A 24 -14.67 4.97 -8.20
CA PHE A 24 -13.40 5.50 -8.71
C PHE A 24 -13.22 5.18 -10.19
N ALA A 25 -13.50 3.94 -10.62
CA ALA A 25 -13.46 3.53 -12.02
C ALA A 25 -14.43 4.34 -12.88
N ARG A 26 -15.64 4.61 -12.37
CA ARG A 26 -16.60 5.48 -13.05
C ARG A 26 -16.06 6.90 -13.17
N HIS A 27 -15.44 7.44 -12.13
CA HIS A 27 -14.83 8.76 -12.19
C HIS A 27 -13.71 8.80 -13.25
N ALA A 28 -12.77 7.84 -13.19
CA ALA A 28 -11.69 7.69 -14.16
C ALA A 28 -12.19 7.65 -15.61
N TYR A 29 -13.26 6.89 -15.87
CA TYR A 29 -13.87 6.81 -17.18
C TYR A 29 -14.44 8.16 -17.65
N LEU A 30 -15.13 8.89 -16.76
CA LEU A 30 -15.74 10.18 -17.09
C LEU A 30 -14.73 11.31 -17.27
N THR A 31 -13.56 11.21 -16.64
CA THR A 31 -12.47 12.19 -16.76
C THR A 31 -11.39 11.75 -17.75
N GLU A 32 -11.63 10.67 -18.51
CA GLU A 32 -10.67 10.10 -19.48
C GLU A 32 -9.31 9.73 -18.87
N ALA A 33 -9.28 9.48 -17.56
CA ALA A 33 -8.10 9.10 -16.80
C ALA A 33 -7.85 7.58 -16.91
N VAL A 34 -7.50 7.11 -18.11
CA VAL A 34 -7.49 5.67 -18.47
C VAL A 34 -6.52 4.84 -17.60
N THR A 35 -5.39 5.40 -17.17
CA THR A 35 -4.44 4.67 -16.32
C THR A 35 -5.06 4.33 -14.96
N TRP A 36 -5.73 5.29 -14.32
CA TRP A 36 -6.45 5.09 -13.06
C TRP A 36 -7.59 4.06 -13.14
N LEU A 37 -8.18 3.88 -14.32
CA LEU A 37 -9.17 2.80 -14.54
C LEU A 37 -8.52 1.43 -14.35
N TRP A 38 -7.31 1.23 -14.87
CA TRP A 38 -6.56 0.00 -14.69
C TRP A 38 -6.12 -0.19 -13.24
N ASP A 39 -5.73 0.86 -12.55
CA ASP A 39 -5.39 0.80 -11.12
C ASP A 39 -6.56 0.36 -10.26
N CYS A 40 -7.78 0.83 -10.56
CA CYS A 40 -9.00 0.34 -9.90
C CYS A 40 -9.16 -1.18 -10.06
N VAL A 41 -8.90 -1.69 -11.27
CA VAL A 41 -9.00 -3.13 -11.57
C VAL A 41 -7.90 -3.92 -10.85
N VAL A 42 -6.65 -3.48 -10.97
CA VAL A 42 -5.48 -4.16 -10.39
C VAL A 42 -5.58 -4.20 -8.87
N THR A 43 -5.85 -3.07 -8.22
CA THR A 43 -5.97 -3.03 -6.75
C THR A 43 -7.16 -3.86 -6.24
N PHE A 44 -8.28 -3.88 -6.97
CA PHE A 44 -9.39 -4.79 -6.67
C PHE A 44 -8.99 -6.26 -6.77
N LEU A 45 -8.27 -6.64 -7.83
CA LEU A 45 -7.75 -8.00 -7.98
C LEU A 45 -6.76 -8.38 -6.88
N VAL A 46 -5.89 -7.45 -6.46
CA VAL A 46 -4.99 -7.65 -5.31
C VAL A 46 -5.82 -7.92 -4.05
N GLY A 47 -6.85 -7.11 -3.77
CA GLY A 47 -7.75 -7.32 -2.63
C GLY A 47 -8.46 -8.68 -2.67
N LEU A 48 -8.93 -9.12 -3.84
CA LEU A 48 -9.52 -10.44 -4.05
C LEU A 48 -8.53 -11.58 -3.81
N ILE A 49 -7.30 -11.46 -4.30
CA ILE A 49 -6.23 -12.45 -4.10
C ILE A 49 -5.92 -12.58 -2.61
N VAL A 50 -5.72 -11.46 -1.92
CA VAL A 50 -5.45 -11.46 -0.47
C VAL A 50 -6.63 -12.06 0.30
N TYR A 51 -7.87 -11.73 -0.06
CA TYR A 51 -9.07 -12.36 0.52
C TYR A 51 -9.13 -13.87 0.27
N LYS A 52 -8.74 -14.34 -0.92
CA LYS A 52 -8.66 -15.78 -1.24
C LYS A 52 -7.66 -16.50 -0.33
N PHE A 53 -6.51 -15.86 -0.04
CA PHE A 53 -5.46 -16.39 0.83
C PHE A 53 -5.64 -16.07 2.34
N ARG A 54 -6.75 -15.46 2.74
CA ARG A 54 -7.01 -14.99 4.13
C ARG A 54 -6.72 -16.01 5.24
N ASN A 55 -7.01 -17.30 5.00
CA ASN A 55 -6.76 -18.34 6.00
C ASN A 55 -5.27 -18.63 6.16
N LYS A 56 -4.49 -18.61 5.05
CA LYS A 56 -3.04 -18.83 5.07
C LYS A 56 -2.30 -17.65 5.70
N LEU A 57 -2.81 -16.43 5.46
CA LEU A 57 -2.28 -15.19 6.01
C LEU A 57 -2.77 -14.89 7.43
N ASN A 58 -3.68 -15.72 7.97
CA ASN A 58 -4.34 -15.52 9.26
C ASN A 58 -4.94 -14.09 9.39
N LEU A 59 -5.57 -13.60 8.33
CA LEU A 59 -6.07 -12.23 8.27
C LEU A 59 -7.20 -12.00 9.26
N THR A 60 -7.06 -10.93 10.03
CA THR A 60 -8.14 -10.40 10.86
C THR A 60 -8.90 -9.32 10.09
N PRO A 61 -10.17 -9.02 10.45
CA PRO A 61 -10.93 -7.93 9.86
C PRO A 61 -10.19 -6.59 9.88
N LEU A 62 -9.46 -6.28 10.96
CA LEU A 62 -8.68 -5.06 11.06
C LEU A 62 -7.54 -5.01 10.04
N LEU A 63 -6.75 -6.09 9.93
CA LEU A 63 -5.64 -6.15 8.96
C LEU A 63 -6.13 -6.01 7.52
N PHE A 64 -7.25 -6.67 7.21
CA PHE A 64 -7.84 -6.60 5.89
C PHE A 64 -8.43 -5.21 5.60
N PHE A 65 -9.06 -4.57 6.59
CA PHE A 65 -9.54 -3.19 6.47
C PHE A 65 -8.39 -2.21 6.20
N VAL A 66 -7.29 -2.29 6.97
CA VAL A 66 -6.13 -1.41 6.79
C VAL A 66 -5.52 -1.58 5.39
N LEU A 67 -5.46 -2.81 4.86
CA LEU A 67 -5.04 -3.05 3.48
C LEU A 67 -6.01 -2.43 2.46
N MET A 68 -7.32 -2.68 2.58
CA MET A 68 -8.30 -2.12 1.63
C MET A 68 -8.32 -0.59 1.69
N PHE A 69 -8.15 -0.01 2.89
CA PHE A 69 -8.00 1.42 3.08
C PHE A 69 -6.77 1.95 2.36
N SER A 70 -5.61 1.31 2.52
CA SER A 70 -4.38 1.72 1.85
C SER A 70 -4.48 1.64 0.32
N LEU A 71 -5.01 0.54 -0.23
CA LEU A 71 -5.21 0.41 -1.67
C LEU A 71 -6.21 1.45 -2.18
N GLY A 72 -7.28 1.70 -1.42
CA GLY A 72 -8.25 2.76 -1.73
C GLY A 72 -7.63 4.15 -1.67
N LEU A 73 -6.72 4.41 -0.73
CA LEU A 73 -6.00 5.68 -0.65
C LEU A 73 -5.14 5.90 -1.90
N HIS A 74 -4.38 4.88 -2.33
CA HIS A 74 -3.61 4.94 -3.58
C HIS A 74 -4.51 5.25 -4.78
N THR A 75 -5.61 4.49 -4.97
CA THR A 75 -6.52 4.74 -6.10
C THR A 75 -7.32 6.04 -5.99
N ALA A 76 -7.38 6.68 -4.82
CA ALA A 76 -7.97 8.01 -4.69
C ALA A 76 -7.18 9.08 -5.46
N GLY A 77 -5.98 8.73 -5.94
CA GLY A 77 -5.23 9.49 -6.94
C GLY A 77 -6.03 9.84 -8.20
N VAL A 78 -7.06 9.06 -8.54
CA VAL A 78 -8.00 9.36 -9.64
C VAL A 78 -8.63 10.77 -9.54
N TYR A 79 -8.70 11.34 -8.34
CA TYR A 79 -9.20 12.71 -8.11
C TYR A 79 -8.12 13.80 -8.22
N GLY A 80 -6.93 13.46 -8.73
CA GLY A 80 -5.78 14.36 -8.79
C GLY A 80 -5.11 14.60 -7.44
N LEU A 81 -5.30 13.68 -6.47
CA LEU A 81 -4.72 13.84 -5.13
C LEU A 81 -3.20 13.77 -5.12
N TYR A 82 -2.57 13.05 -6.06
CA TYR A 82 -1.12 13.00 -6.20
C TYR A 82 -0.51 14.40 -6.39
N ALA A 83 -1.21 15.31 -7.08
CA ALA A 83 -0.77 16.71 -7.24
C ALA A 83 -1.03 17.60 -6.01
N GLN A 84 -1.46 17.04 -4.87
CA GLN A 84 -1.85 17.80 -3.68
C GLN A 84 -0.92 17.50 -2.50
N GLN A 85 -0.74 18.51 -1.67
CA GLN A 85 -0.04 18.39 -0.38
C GLN A 85 -1.04 18.48 0.78
N PHE A 86 -0.83 17.62 1.77
CA PHE A 86 -1.56 17.66 3.04
C PHE A 86 -0.54 17.75 4.17
N LEU A 87 -0.74 18.67 5.12
CA LEU A 87 0.19 18.87 6.25
C LEU A 87 1.68 19.02 5.83
N ASN A 88 1.93 19.66 4.68
CA ASN A 88 3.26 19.83 4.06
C ASN A 88 3.94 18.52 3.63
N LEU A 89 3.16 17.48 3.36
CA LEU A 89 3.61 16.23 2.75
C LEU A 89 2.83 15.99 1.47
N ASP A 90 3.52 15.57 0.41
CA ASP A 90 2.86 15.11 -0.81
C ASP A 90 1.96 13.92 -0.52
N PHE A 91 0.83 13.84 -1.24
CA PHE A 91 -0.13 12.76 -1.07
C PHE A 91 0.50 11.38 -1.25
N ASP A 92 1.48 11.27 -2.13
CA ASP A 92 2.19 10.03 -2.41
C ASP A 92 2.92 9.44 -1.19
N HIS A 93 3.53 10.31 -0.38
CA HIS A 93 4.16 9.89 0.88
C HIS A 93 3.17 9.19 1.83
N TYR A 94 1.89 9.59 1.82
CA TYR A 94 0.86 8.92 2.59
C TYR A 94 0.55 7.53 2.02
N THR A 95 0.50 7.38 0.69
CA THR A 95 0.24 6.09 0.06
C THR A 95 1.35 5.09 0.33
N HIS A 96 2.62 5.50 0.27
CA HIS A 96 3.77 4.70 0.67
C HIS A 96 3.73 4.31 2.14
N PHE A 97 3.47 5.28 3.02
CA PHE A 97 3.37 5.04 4.46
C PHE A 97 2.28 4.01 4.79
N PHE A 98 1.04 4.22 4.31
CA PHE A 98 -0.09 3.34 4.64
C PHE A 98 0.04 1.97 3.94
N GLY A 99 0.58 1.92 2.73
CA GLY A 99 0.87 0.68 1.99
C GLY A 99 1.85 -0.21 2.73
N SER A 100 3.01 0.34 3.07
CA SER A 100 4.03 -0.39 3.81
C SER A 100 3.60 -0.73 5.23
N MET A 101 2.82 0.14 5.88
CA MET A 101 2.23 -0.18 7.19
C MET A 101 1.30 -1.40 7.07
N ALA A 102 0.36 -1.40 6.13
CA ALA A 102 -0.58 -2.51 5.93
C ALA A 102 0.15 -3.84 5.64
N MET A 103 1.13 -3.79 4.72
CA MET A 103 1.94 -4.95 4.34
C MET A 103 2.72 -5.51 5.53
N CYS A 104 3.42 -4.65 6.26
CA CYS A 104 4.23 -5.07 7.40
C CYS A 104 3.37 -5.65 8.54
N MET A 105 2.18 -5.09 8.78
CA MET A 105 1.24 -5.64 9.76
C MET A 105 0.77 -7.06 9.38
N ILE A 106 0.46 -7.29 8.10
CA ILE A 106 0.06 -8.61 7.59
C ILE A 106 1.20 -9.61 7.71
N LEU A 107 2.41 -9.24 7.28
CA LEU A 107 3.59 -10.10 7.33
C LEU A 107 3.97 -10.45 8.78
N THR A 108 3.95 -9.48 9.69
CA THR A 108 4.21 -9.71 11.11
C THR A 108 3.18 -10.67 11.71
N ASN A 109 1.89 -10.47 11.43
CA ASN A 109 0.83 -11.38 11.90
C ASN A 109 0.98 -12.79 11.34
N TRP A 110 1.34 -12.92 10.06
CA TRP A 110 1.59 -14.20 9.41
C TRP A 110 2.79 -14.92 10.03
N LEU A 111 3.92 -14.23 10.22
CA LEU A 111 5.14 -14.79 10.81
C LEU A 111 4.94 -15.20 12.28
N LEU A 112 4.15 -14.47 13.05
CA LEU A 112 3.83 -14.82 14.44
C LEU A 112 2.99 -16.10 14.57
N HIS A 113 2.38 -16.58 13.48
CA HIS A 113 1.63 -17.83 13.49
C HIS A 113 2.55 -19.06 13.57
N TYR A 114 3.84 -18.92 13.21
CA TYR A 114 4.81 -20.00 13.31
C TYR A 114 5.27 -20.18 14.75
N LYS A 115 5.15 -21.41 15.29
CA LYS A 115 5.46 -21.73 16.70
C LYS A 115 6.86 -21.29 17.13
N SER A 116 7.85 -21.42 16.25
CA SER A 116 9.25 -21.04 16.50
C SER A 116 9.48 -19.53 16.65
N LEU A 117 8.54 -18.71 16.15
CA LEU A 117 8.63 -17.25 16.10
C LEU A 117 7.63 -16.54 17.02
N LYS A 118 6.63 -17.25 17.56
CA LYS A 118 5.52 -16.70 18.36
C LYS A 118 5.94 -15.73 19.47
N TYR A 119 7.06 -16.01 20.14
CA TYR A 119 7.58 -15.22 21.27
C TYR A 119 8.78 -14.34 20.92
N LYS A 120 9.16 -14.27 19.64
CA LYS A 120 10.32 -13.50 19.15
C LYS A 120 9.86 -12.27 18.39
N LEU A 121 9.06 -11.42 19.04
CA LEU A 121 8.43 -10.26 18.37
C LEU A 121 9.46 -9.37 17.68
N GLY A 122 10.58 -9.02 18.34
CA GLY A 122 11.62 -8.19 17.73
C GLY A 122 12.21 -8.80 16.46
N VAL A 123 12.48 -10.11 16.46
CA VAL A 123 13.00 -10.83 15.28
C VAL A 123 11.95 -10.84 14.16
N VAL A 124 10.68 -11.09 14.51
CA VAL A 124 9.59 -11.08 13.53
C VAL A 124 9.41 -9.70 12.90
N CYS A 125 9.38 -8.65 13.71
CA CYS A 125 9.29 -7.27 13.25
C CYS A 125 10.44 -6.92 12.32
N PHE A 126 11.68 -7.26 12.69
CA PHE A 126 12.85 -7.03 11.84
C PHE A 126 12.72 -7.74 10.48
N ILE A 127 12.35 -9.02 10.47
CA ILE A 127 12.14 -9.78 9.22
C ILE A 127 11.01 -9.16 8.40
N ALA A 128 9.87 -8.82 9.03
CA ALA A 128 8.73 -8.24 8.34
C ALA A 128 9.04 -6.86 7.73
N ILE A 129 9.83 -6.02 8.42
CA ILE A 129 10.31 -4.74 7.90
C ILE A 129 11.19 -4.98 6.67
N LEU A 130 12.18 -5.88 6.75
CA LEU A 130 13.05 -6.18 5.60
C LEU A 130 12.26 -6.73 4.40
N MET A 131 11.30 -7.61 4.65
CA MET A 131 10.41 -8.13 3.59
C MET A 131 9.56 -7.02 2.97
N THR A 132 9.03 -6.12 3.79
CA THR A 132 8.21 -4.98 3.31
C THR A 132 9.06 -4.05 2.45
N LEU A 133 10.23 -3.64 2.95
CA LEU A 133 11.16 -2.79 2.20
C LEU A 133 11.67 -3.44 0.91
N GLY A 134 11.91 -4.75 0.92
CA GLY A 134 12.28 -5.49 -0.29
C GLY A 134 11.17 -5.49 -1.34
N ILE A 135 9.91 -5.63 -0.92
CA ILE A 135 8.75 -5.53 -1.83
C ILE A 135 8.59 -4.09 -2.33
N SER A 136 8.69 -3.10 -1.45
CA SER A 136 8.62 -1.68 -1.81
C SER A 136 9.71 -1.32 -2.82
N ALA A 137 10.97 -1.71 -2.59
CA ALA A 137 12.05 -1.45 -3.53
C ALA A 137 11.83 -2.08 -4.91
N ILE A 138 11.21 -3.27 -4.97
CA ILE A 138 10.83 -3.86 -6.26
C ILE A 138 9.75 -3.01 -6.96
N HIS A 139 8.80 -2.46 -6.21
CA HIS A 139 7.77 -1.58 -6.74
C HIS A 139 8.37 -0.29 -7.33
N GLU A 140 9.26 0.39 -6.59
CA GLU A 140 9.98 1.58 -7.08
C GLU A 140 10.78 1.27 -8.35
N ILE A 141 11.42 0.10 -8.42
CA ILE A 141 12.16 -0.33 -9.62
C ILE A 141 11.21 -0.51 -10.80
N ILE A 142 10.00 -1.05 -10.58
CA ILE A 142 9.00 -1.19 -11.64
C ILE A 142 8.56 0.17 -12.15
N GLU A 143 8.32 1.14 -11.27
CA GLU A 143 7.95 2.51 -11.65
C GLU A 143 9.09 3.22 -12.38
N PHE A 144 10.32 3.09 -11.89
CA PHE A 144 11.51 3.60 -12.57
C PHE A 144 11.67 2.99 -13.98
N LEU A 145 11.47 1.68 -14.14
CA LEU A 145 11.48 1.03 -15.45
C LEU A 145 10.33 1.53 -16.33
N GLY A 146 9.14 1.71 -15.76
CA GLY A 146 7.99 2.30 -16.45
C GLY A 146 8.31 3.68 -17.00
N TYR A 147 8.88 4.56 -16.17
CA TYR A 147 9.36 5.87 -16.57
C TYR A 147 10.43 5.77 -17.67
N PHE A 148 11.40 4.88 -17.53
CA PHE A 148 12.47 4.71 -18.52
C PHE A 148 11.96 4.29 -19.91
N PHE A 149 10.95 3.42 -19.97
CA PHE A 149 10.42 2.90 -21.24
C PHE A 149 9.28 3.74 -21.83
N PHE A 150 8.47 4.39 -20.99
CA PHE A 150 7.23 5.05 -21.41
C PHE A 150 7.16 6.54 -21.10
N GLY A 151 8.12 7.08 -20.35
CA GLY A 151 8.14 8.49 -19.92
C GLY A 151 7.24 8.76 -18.71
N GLU A 152 6.90 10.04 -18.51
CA GLU A 152 6.01 10.50 -17.43
C GLU A 152 4.57 9.99 -17.61
N GLY A 153 3.90 9.64 -16.51
CA GLY A 153 2.52 9.20 -16.50
C GLY A 153 1.96 8.99 -15.09
N GLU A 154 0.67 8.74 -14.95
CA GLU A 154 0.03 8.55 -13.64
C GLU A 154 -0.41 7.10 -13.44
N GLY A 155 -0.32 6.60 -12.21
CA GLY A 155 -0.83 5.29 -11.78
C GLY A 155 0.27 4.27 -11.50
N PHE A 156 -0.11 3.04 -11.14
CA PHE A 156 0.75 1.98 -10.56
C PHE A 156 2.04 1.62 -11.32
N LEU A 157 2.17 2.03 -12.59
CA LEU A 157 3.30 1.70 -13.47
C LEU A 157 4.09 2.93 -13.95
N PHE A 158 3.72 4.13 -13.53
CA PHE A 158 4.28 5.37 -14.07
C PHE A 158 4.70 6.33 -12.97
N ALA A 159 5.72 7.14 -13.26
CA ALA A 159 6.14 8.26 -12.43
C ALA A 159 5.33 9.52 -12.80
N GLY A 160 4.61 10.07 -11.83
CA GLY A 160 3.54 11.05 -12.01
C GLY A 160 3.74 12.37 -11.26
N ALA A 161 2.72 13.24 -11.29
CA ALA A 161 2.75 14.60 -10.75
C ALA A 161 2.87 14.66 -9.21
N GLY A 162 2.74 13.52 -8.52
CA GLY A 162 3.00 13.40 -7.08
C GLY A 162 4.48 13.29 -6.72
N ASP A 163 5.35 13.07 -7.70
CA ASP A 163 6.78 12.83 -7.49
C ASP A 163 7.58 14.13 -7.27
N GLY A 164 6.87 15.21 -6.92
CA GLY A 164 7.38 16.52 -6.58
C GLY A 164 7.60 17.46 -7.77
N ILE A 165 7.75 18.76 -7.46
CA ILE A 165 8.23 19.75 -8.42
C ILE A 165 9.72 19.45 -8.65
N LEU A 166 10.01 18.63 -9.65
CA LEU A 166 11.34 18.56 -10.23
C LEU A 166 11.72 19.99 -10.61
N THR A 167 12.69 20.57 -9.93
CA THR A 167 13.26 21.83 -10.44
C THR A 167 13.87 21.50 -11.81
N SER A 168 14.08 22.49 -12.67
CA SER A 168 14.70 22.24 -13.99
C SER A 168 16.09 21.57 -13.92
N ALA A 169 16.68 21.46 -12.72
CA ALA A 169 17.91 20.70 -12.45
C ALA A 169 17.68 19.22 -12.06
N ASP A 170 16.45 18.83 -11.72
CA ASP A 170 16.06 17.47 -11.29
C ASP A 170 15.38 16.65 -12.39
N ILE A 171 15.06 17.29 -13.54
CA ILE A 171 14.46 16.62 -14.70
C ILE A 171 15.45 15.57 -15.24
N GLY A 172 15.11 14.30 -15.09
CA GLY A 172 15.92 13.16 -15.54
C GLY A 172 16.11 12.10 -14.46
N VAL A 173 17.07 11.20 -14.69
CA VAL A 173 17.32 10.01 -13.85
C VAL A 173 17.63 10.37 -12.38
N SER A 174 18.19 11.55 -12.11
CA SER A 174 18.50 12.01 -10.74
C SER A 174 17.26 12.36 -9.92
N GLY A 175 16.23 12.95 -10.54
CA GLY A 175 14.98 13.29 -9.87
C GLY A 175 14.17 12.06 -9.46
N THR A 176 13.99 11.11 -10.39
CA THR A 176 13.31 9.84 -10.12
C THR A 176 14.05 9.01 -9.07
N TYR A 177 15.39 9.05 -9.06
CA TYR A 177 16.16 8.42 -8.00
C TYR A 177 15.90 9.07 -6.63
N HIS A 178 15.86 10.41 -6.57
CA HIS A 178 15.62 11.12 -5.32
C HIS A 178 14.22 10.83 -4.74
N ASN A 179 13.19 10.88 -5.60
CA ASN A 179 11.82 10.53 -5.25
C ASN A 179 11.73 9.09 -4.70
N ALA A 180 12.22 8.10 -5.45
CA ALA A 180 12.24 6.71 -4.98
C ALA A 180 12.97 6.52 -3.62
N MET A 181 14.02 7.31 -3.33
CA MET A 181 14.68 7.26 -2.01
C MET A 181 13.80 7.85 -0.90
N ILE A 182 13.05 8.90 -1.17
CA ILE A 182 12.07 9.47 -0.24
C ILE A 182 10.90 8.49 -0.02
N ASP A 183 10.44 7.84 -1.08
CA ASP A 183 9.34 6.87 -0.98
C ASP A 183 9.74 5.65 -0.16
N LEU A 184 10.96 5.14 -0.37
CA LEU A 184 11.56 4.12 0.50
C LEU A 184 11.68 4.56 1.96
N LEU A 185 11.91 5.85 2.24
CA LEU A 185 11.90 6.37 3.62
C LEU A 185 10.49 6.30 4.22
N PHE A 186 9.45 6.74 3.51
CA PHE A 186 8.07 6.64 4.00
C PHE A 186 7.59 5.20 4.13
N ASN A 187 8.01 4.32 3.21
CA ASN A 187 7.83 2.88 3.30
C ASN A 187 8.46 2.31 4.60
N ALA A 188 9.70 2.72 4.93
CA ALA A 188 10.38 2.31 6.15
C ALA A 188 9.66 2.80 7.41
N ILE A 189 9.24 4.07 7.43
CA ILE A 189 8.49 4.65 8.55
C ILE A 189 7.18 3.89 8.77
N GLY A 190 6.42 3.63 7.70
CA GLY A 190 5.18 2.84 7.76
C GLY A 190 5.39 1.44 8.33
N ALA A 191 6.44 0.74 7.89
CA ALA A 191 6.78 -0.60 8.38
C ALA A 191 7.20 -0.61 9.86
N VAL A 192 7.94 0.41 10.32
CA VAL A 192 8.31 0.56 11.74
C VAL A 192 7.06 0.84 12.59
N VAL A 193 6.19 1.75 12.14
CA VAL A 193 4.94 2.07 12.86
C VAL A 193 4.03 0.84 12.97
N ALA A 194 3.92 0.03 11.92
CA ALA A 194 3.18 -1.24 11.96
C ALA A 194 3.66 -2.15 13.11
N CYS A 195 4.97 -2.28 13.28
CA CYS A 195 5.58 -3.08 14.34
C CYS A 195 5.32 -2.50 15.73
N ILE A 196 5.37 -1.17 15.87
CA ILE A 196 5.05 -0.47 17.13
C ILE A 196 3.59 -0.71 17.52
N VAL A 197 2.64 -0.50 16.59
CA VAL A 197 1.20 -0.69 16.79
C VAL A 197 0.90 -2.14 17.22
N LEU A 198 1.48 -3.12 16.54
CA LEU A 198 1.31 -4.53 16.89
C LEU A 198 2.00 -4.91 18.21
N GLY A 199 3.14 -4.29 18.52
CA GLY A 199 3.85 -4.48 19.78
C GLY A 199 3.04 -4.01 20.98
N PHE A 200 2.44 -2.82 20.92
CA PHE A 200 1.55 -2.34 21.97
C PHE A 200 0.37 -3.28 22.19
N LYS A 201 -0.29 -3.74 21.13
CA LYS A 201 -1.44 -4.66 21.25
C LYS A 201 -1.11 -5.95 22.00
N LYS A 202 0.13 -6.45 21.89
CA LYS A 202 0.59 -7.66 22.59
C LYS A 202 1.02 -7.42 24.04
N LEU A 203 1.36 -6.17 24.42
CA LEU A 203 1.68 -5.82 25.80
C LEU A 203 0.42 -5.70 26.69
N PHE A 204 -0.75 -5.51 26.07
CA PHE A 204 -2.05 -5.33 26.75
C PHE A 204 -3.00 -6.54 26.65
N LEU A 205 -2.52 -7.69 26.15
CA LEU A 205 -3.24 -8.97 26.06
C LEU A 205 -2.43 -10.10 26.70
#